data_AF-A0A1Q3UZY1-F1
#
_entry.id   AF-A0A1Q3UZY1-F1
#
_cell.length_a   1.000
_cell.length_b   1.000
_cell.length_c   1.000
_cell.angle_alpha   90.00
_cell.angle_beta   90.00
_cell.angle_gamma   90.00
#
_symmetry.space_group_name_H-M   'P 1'
#
loop_
_entity.id
_entity.type
_entity.pdbx_description
1 polymer ?
#
loop_
_entity_poly.entity_id
_entity_poly.type
_entity_poly.pdbx_seq_one_letter_code
_entity_poly.pdbx_strand_id
1 'polypeptide(L)' 'MHCGGRVEPVRAPGPLGAHGLAAGFRQGRRIVPQIASVLAALARMGHLATTDGGQTFRLRRAA' A
#
# COMPACT_ATOMS: atom_id res chain seq x y z
N MET A 1 -6.23 -39.84 4.34
CA MET A 1 -7.03 -38.78 3.70
C MET A 1 -7.15 -37.60 4.66
N HIS A 2 -6.14 -36.74 4.67
CA HIS A 2 -6.12 -35.45 5.38
C HIS A 2 -5.12 -34.56 4.63
N CYS A 3 -5.58 -33.87 3.59
CA CYS A 3 -4.82 -32.78 2.97
C CYS A 3 -5.30 -31.47 3.61
N GLY A 4 -4.94 -31.25 4.87
CA GLY A 4 -5.19 -30.00 5.60
C GLY A 4 -4.05 -29.02 5.38
N GLY A 5 -3.91 -28.47 4.17
CA GLY A 5 -2.98 -27.38 3.90
C GLY A 5 -3.44 -26.12 4.62
N ARG A 6 -2.78 -25.77 5.72
CA ARG A 6 -3.01 -24.52 6.45
C ARG A 6 -2.50 -23.37 5.59
N VAL A 7 -3.41 -22.66 4.91
CA VAL A 7 -3.08 -21.38 4.29
C VAL A 7 -2.84 -20.37 5.40
N GLU A 8 -1.59 -19.95 5.60
CA GLU A 8 -1.33 -18.82 6.50
C GLU A 8 -1.91 -17.56 5.87
N PRO A 9 -2.75 -16.80 6.59
CA PRO A 9 -3.28 -15.56 6.06
C PRO A 9 -2.10 -14.60 5.86
N VAL A 10 -1.85 -14.20 4.61
CA VAL A 10 -0.94 -13.09 4.32
C VAL A 10 -1.42 -11.90 5.13
N ARG A 11 -0.61 -11.48 6.11
CA ARG A 11 -0.94 -10.34 6.97
C ARG A 11 -1.09 -9.14 6.04
N ALA A 12 -2.25 -8.47 6.11
CA ALA A 12 -2.50 -7.31 5.27
C ALA A 12 -1.32 -6.33 5.47
N PRO A 13 -0.70 -5.84 4.38
CA PRO A 13 0.41 -4.91 4.50
C PRO A 13 -0.06 -3.72 5.35
N GLY A 14 0.81 -3.28 6.27
CA GLY A 14 0.56 -2.09 7.08
C GLY A 14 0.32 -0.84 6.22
N PRO A 15 -0.01 0.30 6.83
CA PRO A 15 -0.25 1.55 6.11
C PRO A 15 0.90 1.86 5.15
N LEU A 16 0.58 2.03 3.87
CA LEU A 16 1.54 2.33 2.81
C LEU A 16 1.84 3.83 2.83
N GLY A 17 3.11 4.19 2.96
CA GLY A 17 3.57 5.59 2.90
C GLY A 17 4.58 5.78 1.77
N ALA A 18 4.61 6.97 1.18
CA ALA A 18 5.49 7.27 0.05
C ALA A 18 6.99 7.03 0.37
N HIS A 19 7.42 7.35 1.59
CA HIS A 19 8.79 7.10 2.06
C HIS A 19 9.11 5.61 2.21
N GLY A 20 8.19 4.84 2.80
CA GLY A 20 8.36 3.40 2.98
C GLY A 20 8.42 2.67 1.63
N LEU A 21 7.58 3.09 0.67
CA LEU A 21 7.61 2.55 -0.68
C LEU A 21 8.89 2.97 -1.42
N ALA A 22 9.31 4.23 -1.31
CA ALA A 22 10.54 4.73 -1.94
C ALA A 22 11.80 3.95 -1.54
N ALA A 23 11.84 3.37 -0.34
CA ALA A 23 12.96 2.55 0.13
C ALA A 23 13.19 1.29 -0.73
N GLY A 24 12.16 0.79 -1.42
CA GLY A 24 12.28 -0.34 -2.34
C GLY A 24 12.79 0.03 -3.73
N PHE A 25 12.89 1.33 -4.06
CA PHE A 25 13.34 1.78 -5.38
C PHE A 25 14.82 2.16 -5.35
N ARG A 26 15.54 1.85 -6.43
CA ARG A 26 16.96 2.26 -6.61
C ARG A 26 17.16 3.78 -6.49
N GLN A 27 16.15 4.56 -6.84
CA GLN A 27 16.16 6.03 -6.76
C GLN A 27 15.93 6.56 -5.33
N GLY A 28 15.46 5.72 -4.41
CA GLY A 28 15.23 6.08 -3.01
C GLY A 28 14.35 7.32 -2.87
N ARG A 29 14.79 8.27 -2.03
CA ARG A 29 14.04 9.50 -1.69
C ARG A 29 13.67 10.37 -2.91
N ARG A 30 14.37 10.24 -4.05
CA ARG A 30 14.09 11.03 -5.25
C ARG A 30 12.73 10.73 -5.87
N ILE A 31 12.20 9.52 -5.71
CA ILE A 31 10.92 9.11 -6.29
C ILE A 31 9.72 9.35 -5.36
N VAL A 32 9.96 9.76 -4.11
CA VAL A 32 8.92 10.06 -3.11
C VAL A 32 7.80 10.97 -3.65
N PRO A 33 8.06 12.12 -4.30
CA PRO A 33 6.97 12.97 -4.79
C PRO A 33 6.13 12.29 -5.89
N GLN A 34 6.76 11.47 -6.73
CA GLN A 34 6.06 10.71 -7.77
C GLN A 34 5.16 9.63 -7.15
N ILE A 35 5.68 8.91 -6.15
CA ILE A 35 4.91 7.89 -5.41
C ILE A 35 3.72 8.56 -4.69
N ALA A 36 3.93 9.70 -4.04
CA ALA A 36 2.86 10.45 -3.38
C ALA A 36 1.74 10.83 -4.36
N SER A 37 2.08 11.34 -5.54
CA SER A 37 1.09 11.66 -6.59
C SER A 37 0.30 10.44 -7.05
N VAL A 38 0.96 9.30 -7.24
CA VAL A 38 0.28 8.04 -7.63
C VAL A 38 -0.67 7.56 -6.53
N LEU A 39 -0.23 7.58 -5.26
CA LEU A 39 -1.08 7.18 -4.14
C LEU A 39 -2.30 8.11 -3.98
N ALA A 40 -2.10 9.42 -4.15
CA ALA A 40 -3.19 10.40 -4.14
C ALA A 40 -4.20 10.14 -5.27
N ALA A 41 -3.73 9.84 -6.49
CA ALA A 41 -4.60 9.49 -7.61
C ALA A 41 -5.39 8.20 -7.34
N LEU A 42 -4.74 7.15 -6.84
CA LEU A 42 -5.39 5.89 -6.46
C LEU A 42 -6.42 6.07 -5.35
N ALA A 43 -6.15 6.95 -4.37
CA ALA A 43 -7.11 7.29 -3.33
C ALA A 43 -8.32 8.03 -3.89
N ARG A 44 -8.11 9.00 -4.81
CA ARG A 44 -9.19 9.71 -5.49
C ARG A 44 -10.09 8.77 -6.31
N MET A 45 -9.51 7.74 -6.92
CA MET A 45 -10.26 6.70 -7.65
C MET A 45 -10.94 5.68 -6.73
N GLY A 46 -10.75 5.76 -5.40
CA GLY A 46 -11.40 4.89 -4.43
C GLY A 46 -10.73 3.52 -4.25
N HIS A 47 -9.53 3.33 -4.79
CA HIS A 47 -8.73 2.10 -4.60
C HIS A 47 -7.96 2.09 -3.28
N LEU A 48 -7.62 3.28 -2.77
CA LEU A 48 -6.94 3.46 -1.49
C LEU A 48 -7.78 4.31 -0.55
N ALA A 49 -7.72 4.00 0.74
CA ALA A 49 -8.26 4.85 1.79
C ALA A 49 -7.12 5.51 2.57
N THR A 50 -7.31 6.75 2.99
CA THR A 50 -6.40 7.48 3.89
C THR A 50 -7.20 8.16 4.99
N THR A 51 -6.66 8.22 6.21
CA THR A 51 -7.26 8.89 7.36
C THR A 51 -6.42 10.04 7.88
N ASP A 52 -5.22 10.25 7.33
CA ASP A 52 -4.22 11.22 7.79
C ASP A 52 -3.86 12.19 6.66
N GLY A 53 -4.86 12.66 5.90
CA GLY A 53 -4.66 13.65 4.85
C GLY A 53 -3.71 13.21 3.71
N GLY A 54 -3.55 11.90 3.47
CA GLY A 54 -2.70 11.38 2.40
C GLY A 54 -1.25 11.06 2.78
N GLN A 55 -0.88 11.07 4.07
CA GLN A 55 0.45 10.58 4.47
C GLN A 55 0.57 9.05 4.41
N THR A 56 -0.50 8.33 4.75
CA THR A 56 -0.56 6.88 4.70
C THR A 56 -1.83 6.38 4.04
N PHE A 57 -1.72 5.25 3.35
CA PHE A 57 -2.79 4.67 2.54
C PHE A 57 -3.00 3.20 2.91
N ARG A 58 -4.24 2.74 2.86
CA ARG A 58 -4.60 1.32 3.00
C ARG A 58 -5.29 0.87 1.73
N LEU A 59 -4.97 -0.35 1.29
CA LEU A 59 -5.66 -0.98 0.17
C LEU A 59 -7.13 -1.18 0.53
N ARG A 60 -8.03 -0.69 -0.32
CA ARG A 60 -9.43 -1.07 -0.24
C ARG A 60 -9.57 -2.43 -0.89
N ARG A 61 -9.82 -3.47 -0.10
CA ARG A 61 -10.16 -4.78 -0.65
C ARG A 61 -11.54 -4.69 -1.31
N ALA A 62 -11.66 -5.16 -2.55
CA ALA A 62 -12.97 -5.47 -3.12
C ALA A 62 -13.50 -6.71 -2.37
N ALA A 63 -14.68 -6.58 -1.76
CA ALA A 63 -15.33 -7.64 -0.99
C ALA A 63 -15.87 -8.75 -1.88
#